data_AF-A0AB35U3K3-F1
#
_entry.id   AF-A0AB35U3K3-F1
#
_cell.length_a   1.000
_cell.length_b   1.000
_cell.length_c   1.000
_cell.angle_alpha   90.00
_cell.angle_beta   90.00
_cell.angle_gamma   90.00
#
_symmetry.space_group_name_H-M   'P 1'
#
loop_
_entity.id
_entity.type
_entity.pdbx_description
1 polymer ?
#
loop_
_entity_poly.entity_id
_entity_poly.type
_entity_poly.pdbx_seq_one_letter_code
_entity_poly.pdbx_strand_id
1 'polypeptide(L)' 'LAISKKGNRHLRCLVYLAVTCNYRLKKGDSIYQFNQKKRQQATSPLKPKAANIAAADKLLVVIYSLMKNGSTFRS' A
#
# COMPACT_ATOMS: atom_id res chain seq x y z
N LEU A 1 -7.60 7.55 12.64
CA LEU A 1 -6.49 7.18 11.73
C LEU A 1 -5.86 8.45 11.13
N ALA A 2 -5.00 9.16 11.86
CA ALA A 2 -4.39 10.41 11.39
C ALA A 2 -3.04 10.13 10.69
N ILE A 3 -3.07 9.93 9.37
CA ILE A 3 -1.85 9.92 8.56
C ILE A 3 -1.59 11.37 8.15
N SER A 4 -0.79 12.09 8.94
CA SER A 4 -0.48 13.51 8.71
C SER A 4 0.74 13.71 7.81
N LYS A 5 0.67 13.24 6.57
CA LYS A 5 1.61 13.62 5.47
C LYS A 5 1.00 14.66 4.51
N LYS A 6 1.78 15.19 3.56
CA LYS A 6 1.30 16.05 2.46
C LYS A 6 0.25 15.31 1.59
N GLY A 7 -0.73 16.04 1.06
CA GLY A 7 -1.78 15.53 0.16
C GLY A 7 -3.14 15.28 0.81
N ASN A 8 -4.14 14.87 0.00
CA ASN A 8 -5.52 14.68 0.45
C ASN A 8 -5.62 13.63 1.57
N ARG A 9 -6.17 14.03 2.73
CA ARG A 9 -6.31 13.16 3.90
C ARG A 9 -7.32 12.03 3.68
N HIS A 10 -8.47 12.33 3.07
CA HIS A 10 -9.53 11.34 2.84
C HIS A 10 -9.05 10.23 1.91
N LEU A 11 -8.41 10.59 0.80
CA LEU A 11 -7.85 9.62 -0.14
C LEU A 11 -6.86 8.68 0.55
N ARG A 12 -5.95 9.20 1.36
CA ARG A 12 -4.98 8.38 2.08
C ARG A 12 -5.62 7.46 3.10
N CYS A 13 -6.67 7.91 3.79
CA CYS A 13 -7.44 7.06 4.70
C CYS A 13 -8.15 5.92 3.95
N LEU A 14 -8.76 6.20 2.80
CA LEU A 14 -9.43 5.19 1.96
C LEU A 14 -8.43 4.14 1.47
N VAL A 15 -7.31 4.59 0.90
CA VAL A 15 -6.28 3.68 0.38
C VAL A 15 -5.63 2.88 1.51
N TYR A 16 -5.36 3.50 2.66
CA TYR A 16 -4.86 2.79 3.84
C TYR A 16 -5.83 1.69 4.30
N LEU A 17 -7.13 2.00 4.33
CA LEU A 17 -8.15 1.02 4.69
C LEU A 17 -8.18 -0.13 3.68
N ALA A 18 -8.15 0.20 2.38
CA ALA A 18 -8.12 -0.80 1.30
C ALA A 18 -6.93 -1.77 1.44
N VAL A 19 -5.71 -1.27 1.62
CA VAL A 19 -4.52 -2.16 1.79
C VAL A 19 -4.53 -2.93 3.11
N THR A 20 -5.15 -2.36 4.16
CA THR A 20 -5.32 -3.07 5.43
C THR A 20 -6.29 -4.24 5.28
N CYS A 21 -7.43 -4.03 4.61
CA CYS A 21 -8.38 -5.08 4.29
C CYS A 21 -7.78 -6.13 3.35
N ASN A 22 -7.05 -5.69 2.32
CA ASN A 22 -6.33 -6.55 1.38
C ASN A 22 -5.38 -7.52 2.11
N TYR A 23 -4.58 -6.99 3.04
CA TYR A 23 -3.66 -7.80 3.84
C TYR A 23 -4.40 -8.76 4.78
N ARG A 24 -5.45 -8.29 5.47
CA ARG A 24 -6.27 -9.12 6.38
C ARG A 24 -6.94 -10.29 5.65
N LEU A 25 -7.42 -10.05 4.44
CA LEU A 25 -8.08 -11.05 3.60
C LEU A 25 -7.10 -11.95 2.84
N LYS A 26 -5.78 -11.76 3.01
CA LYS A 26 -4.72 -12.54 2.34
C LYS A 26 -4.94 -12.68 0.84
N LYS A 27 -5.28 -11.57 0.17
CA LYS A 27 -5.67 -11.54 -1.25
C LYS A 27 -4.61 -12.11 -2.21
N GLY A 28 -3.35 -12.23 -1.79
CA GLY A 28 -2.29 -12.88 -2.57
C GLY A 28 -1.74 -12.05 -3.74
N ASP A 29 -2.31 -10.88 -4.00
CA ASP A 29 -1.90 -9.97 -5.07
C ASP A 29 -0.55 -9.26 -4.80
N SER A 30 -0.12 -8.44 -5.76
CA SER A 30 1.16 -7.72 -5.68
C SER A 30 1.25 -6.74 -4.50
N ILE A 31 0.12 -6.18 -4.04
CA ILE A 31 0.08 -5.27 -2.89
C ILE A 31 0.19 -6.07 -1.59
N TYR A 32 -0.49 -7.21 -1.50
CA TYR A 32 -0.34 -8.15 -0.39
C TYR A 32 1.12 -8.59 -0.25
N GLN A 33 1.73 -9.06 -1.34
CA GLN A 33 3.11 -9.53 -1.36
C GLN A 33 4.09 -8.41 -1.01
N PHE A 34 3.86 -7.19 -1.50
CA PHE A 34 4.67 -6.03 -1.13
C PHE A 34 4.57 -5.74 0.37
N ASN A 35 3.37 -5.72 0.94
CA ASN A 35 3.15 -5.49 2.37
C ASN A 35 3.81 -6.60 3.21
N GLN A 36 3.66 -7.86 2.82
CA GLN A 36 4.29 -9.00 3.46
C GLN A 36 5.82 -8.87 3.45
N LYS A 37 6.43 -8.58 2.29
CA LYS A 37 7.88 -8.36 2.17
C LYS A 37 8.36 -7.25 3.10
N LYS A 38 7.62 -6.14 3.21
CA LYS A 38 7.96 -5.02 4.11
C LYS A 38 7.90 -5.39 5.59
N ARG A 39 7.01 -6.32 5.98
CA ARG A 39 6.93 -6.83 7.36
C ARG A 39 7.98 -7.90 7.67
N GLN A 40 8.49 -8.59 6.64
CA GLN A 40 9.42 -9.72 6.76
C GLN A 40 10.85 -9.38 6.29
N GLN A 41 11.19 -8.09 6.15
CA GLN A 41 12.53 -7.69 5.75
C GLN A 41 13.58 -8.16 6.77
N ALA A 42 14.63 -8.84 6.28
CA ALA A 42 15.65 -9.49 7.11
C ALA A 42 16.43 -8.51 8.00
N THR A 43 16.72 -7.30 7.50
CA THR A 43 17.57 -6.32 8.18
C THR A 43 16.81 -5.24 8.94
N SER A 44 15.51 -5.05 8.68
CA SER A 44 14.67 -4.08 9.42
C SER A 44 13.18 -4.29 9.11
N PRO A 45 12.49 -5.21 9.79
CA PRO A 45 11.06 -5.46 9.58
C PRO A 45 10.22 -4.24 10.02
N LEU A 46 9.36 -3.75 9.12
CA LEU A 46 8.47 -2.63 9.44
C LEU A 46 7.31 -3.08 10.33
N LYS A 47 6.99 -2.26 11.34
CA LYS A 47 5.76 -2.43 12.14
C LYS A 47 4.52 -2.41 11.22
N PRO A 48 3.43 -3.14 11.55
CA PRO A 48 2.25 -3.27 10.70
C PRO A 48 1.69 -1.94 10.17
N LYS A 49 1.67 -0.89 11.01
CA LYS A 49 1.21 0.45 10.62
C LYS A 49 2.09 1.07 9.53
N ALA A 50 3.41 0.97 9.67
CA ALA A 50 4.35 1.52 8.69
C ALA A 50 4.31 0.73 7.38
N ALA A 51 4.21 -0.59 7.46
CA ALA A 51 4.04 -1.45 6.28
C ALA A 51 2.74 -1.13 5.51
N ASN A 52 1.63 -0.90 6.21
CA ASN A 52 0.37 -0.50 5.58
C ASN A 52 0.46 0.91 4.96
N ILE A 53 1.16 1.86 5.58
CA ILE A 53 1.39 3.18 4.99
C ILE A 53 2.20 3.05 3.70
N ALA A 54 3.26 2.22 3.68
CA ALA A 54 4.06 1.98 2.48
C ALA A 54 3.26 1.26 1.39
N ALA A 55 2.43 0.29 1.75
CA ALA A 55 1.56 -0.42 0.81
C ALA A 55 0.49 0.51 0.22
N ALA A 56 -0.06 1.43 1.01
CA ALA A 56 -1.01 2.43 0.54
C ALA A 56 -0.38 3.37 -0.49
N ASP A 57 0.85 3.81 -0.23
CA ASP A 57 1.61 4.63 -1.18
C ASP A 57 1.87 3.87 -2.50
N LYS A 58 2.28 2.59 -2.41
CA LYS A 58 2.45 1.72 -3.59
C LYS A 58 1.14 1.56 -4.37
N LEU A 59 0.01 1.38 -3.69
CA LEU A 59 -1.31 1.27 -4.32
C LEU A 59 -1.70 2.57 -5.06
N LEU A 60 -1.42 3.74 -4.48
CA LEU A 60 -1.63 5.02 -5.16
C LEU A 60 -0.81 5.13 -6.45
N VAL A 61 0.46 4.72 -6.43
CA VAL A 61 1.31 4.71 -7.63
C VAL A 61 0.76 3.76 -8.69
N VAL A 62 0.24 2.59 -8.31
CA VAL A 62 -0.39 1.65 -9.24
C VAL A 62 -1.66 2.26 -9.86
N ILE A 63 -2.54 2.86 -9.05
CA ILE A 63 -3.75 3.54 -9.54
C ILE A 63 -3.39 4.65 -10.53
N TYR A 64 -2.41 5.50 -10.18
CA TYR A 64 -1.95 6.57 -11.06
C TYR A 64 -1.37 6.04 -12.37
N SER A 65 -0.55 4.99 -12.31
CA SER A 65 0.04 4.36 -13.50
C SER A 65 -1.04 3.76 -14.41
N LEU A 66 -2.07 3.15 -13.82
CA LEU A 66 -3.24 2.64 -14.54
C LEU A 66 -4.01 3.76 -15.24
N MET A 67 -4.27 4.85 -14.54
CA MET A 67 -4.99 6.00 -15.10
C MET A 67 -4.20 6.68 -16.24
N LYS A 68 -2.87 6.76 -16.12
CA LYS A 68 -2.03 7.48 -17.08
C LYS A 68 -1.65 6.63 -18.30
N ASN A 69 -1.36 5.35 -18.10
CA ASN A 69 -0.77 4.48 -19.13
C ASN A 69 -1.69 3.33 -19.56
N GLY A 70 -2.90 3.22 -19.00
CA GLY A 70 -3.85 2.13 -19.30
C GLY A 70 -3.34 0.72 -18.94
N SER A 71 -2.23 0.62 -18.18
CA SER A 71 -1.55 -0.64 -17.88
C SER A 71 -1.08 -0.68 -16.43
N THR A 72 -1.17 -1.86 -15.81
CA THR A 72 -0.63 -2.09 -14.46
C THR A 72 0.88 -1.98 -14.50
N PHE A 73 1.47 -1.15 -13.63
CA PHE A 73 2.93 -1.01 -13.49
C PHE A 73 3.60 -2.37 -13.26
N ARG A 74 4.35 -2.85 -14.26
CA ARG A 74 5.26 -4.00 -14.12
C ARG A 74 6.53 -3.51 -13.42
N SER A 75 6.73 -3.96 -12.19
CA SER A 75 7.97 -3.77 -11.43
C SER A 75 8.88 -4.98 -11.58
#